data_AF-A0AAV2SL12-F1
#
_entry.id   AF-A0AAV2SL12-F1
#
_cell.length_a   1.000
_cell.length_b   1.000
_cell.length_c   1.000
_cell.angle_alpha   90.00
_cell.angle_beta   90.00
_cell.angle_gamma   90.00
#
_symmetry.space_group_name_H-M   'P 1'
#
loop_
_entity.id
_entity.type
_entity.pdbx_description
1 polymer ?
#
loop_
_entity_poly.entity_id
_entity_poly.type
_entity_poly.pdbx_seq_one_letter_code
_entity_poly.pdbx_strand_id
1 'polypeptide(L)'
;IHYDRTYEFPRESLNAMAELGLLGLTVPKELGGLGQDHVCSAMIIETLARYGCPSTAMVYTMHIGACSTLLFRYHNHPRVQDLLRRLDKDKLVGTLSYSDPATGGHFWFPLSSKVKVLSEDQIQLLKYGSWATSAGHADWYTIQTVSPNFDGDFSNLSCFLVYQ
;
A
#
# COMPACT_ATOMS: atom_id res chain seq x y z
N ILE A 1 9.87 22.21 -0.20
CA ILE A 1 9.22 23.15 -1.16
C ILE A 1 9.40 22.70 -2.63
N HIS A 2 10.47 21.98 -3.02
CA HIS A 2 10.64 21.48 -4.40
C HIS A 2 9.40 20.77 -4.98
N TYR A 3 9.01 19.62 -4.42
CA TYR A 3 7.86 18.83 -4.91
C TYR A 3 6.52 19.57 -4.88
N ASP A 4 6.37 20.55 -3.98
CA ASP A 4 5.20 21.42 -3.92
C ASP A 4 5.15 22.36 -5.15
N ARG A 5 6.30 22.89 -5.58
CA ARG A 5 6.40 23.77 -6.75
C ARG A 5 6.37 23.02 -8.07
N THR A 6 6.97 21.83 -8.14
CA THR A 6 7.13 21.07 -9.39
C THR A 6 5.99 20.08 -9.63
N TYR A 7 5.18 19.79 -8.62
CA TYR A 7 4.15 18.74 -8.65
C TYR A 7 4.71 17.34 -8.96
N GLU A 8 6.01 17.14 -8.76
CA GLU A 8 6.66 15.85 -8.99
C GLU A 8 6.41 14.90 -7.81
N PHE A 9 6.21 13.62 -8.14
CA PHE A 9 6.15 12.56 -7.13
C PHE A 9 7.52 12.41 -6.43
N PRO A 10 7.58 12.28 -5.09
CA PRO A 10 8.82 12.32 -4.33
C PRO A 10 9.64 11.01 -4.40
N ARG A 11 9.85 10.46 -5.59
CA ARG A 11 10.53 9.19 -5.82
C ARG A 11 11.96 9.20 -5.28
N GLU A 12 12.69 10.29 -5.48
CA GLU A 12 14.07 10.41 -4.98
C GLU A 12 14.15 10.30 -3.46
N SER A 13 13.21 10.94 -2.75
CA SER A 13 13.15 10.85 -1.29
C SER A 13 12.85 9.42 -0.84
N LEU A 14 11.91 8.73 -1.49
CA LEU A 14 11.58 7.33 -1.18
C LEU A 14 12.75 6.38 -1.50
N ASN A 15 13.50 6.64 -2.57
CA ASN A 15 14.71 5.89 -2.89
C ASN A 15 15.77 6.08 -1.81
N ALA A 16 15.99 7.30 -1.32
CA ALA A 16 16.92 7.56 -0.22
C ALA A 16 16.49 6.85 1.07
N MET A 17 15.17 6.78 1.33
CA MET A 17 14.62 6.01 2.45
C MET A 17 14.86 4.50 2.30
N ALA A 18 14.78 3.96 1.09
CA ALA A 18 15.08 2.56 0.80
C ALA A 18 16.56 2.20 1.11
N GLU A 19 17.50 3.10 0.80
CA GLU A 19 18.93 2.91 1.15
C GLU A 19 19.16 2.82 2.67
N LEU A 20 18.23 3.36 3.47
CA LEU A 20 18.26 3.30 4.94
C LEU A 20 17.46 2.11 5.50
N GLY A 21 16.85 1.27 4.65
CA GLY A 21 16.00 0.15 5.07
C GLY A 21 14.60 0.57 5.54
N LEU A 22 14.16 1.79 5.22
CA LEU A 22 12.92 2.34 5.77
C LEU A 22 11.68 1.91 5.00
N LEU A 23 11.76 1.44 3.76
CA LEU A 23 10.58 0.88 3.09
C LEU A 23 10.15 -0.43 3.78
N GLY A 24 11.12 -1.24 4.20
CA GLY A 24 10.93 -2.43 5.03
C GLY A 24 10.87 -2.17 6.54
N LEU A 25 10.54 -0.95 7.01
CA LEU A 25 10.63 -0.57 8.43
C LEU A 25 9.90 -1.55 9.37
N THR A 26 8.65 -1.85 9.08
CA THR A 26 7.81 -2.75 9.90
C THR A 26 7.89 -4.22 9.46
N VAL A 27 8.61 -4.50 8.38
CA VAL A 27 8.78 -5.86 7.87
C VAL A 27 9.67 -6.64 8.85
N PRO A 28 9.31 -7.89 9.22
CA PRO A 28 10.10 -8.70 10.12
C PRO A 28 11.54 -8.90 9.64
N LYS A 29 12.48 -9.06 10.58
CA LYS A 29 13.92 -9.17 10.28
C LYS A 29 14.24 -10.42 9.47
N GLU A 30 13.50 -11.51 9.65
CA GLU A 30 13.59 -12.74 8.86
C GLU A 30 13.22 -12.57 7.38
N LEU A 31 12.52 -11.48 7.05
CA LEU A 31 12.23 -11.05 5.69
C LEU A 31 13.14 -9.90 5.24
N GLY A 32 14.20 -9.58 5.99
CA GLY A 32 15.16 -8.54 5.63
C GLY A 32 14.72 -7.10 5.98
N GLY A 33 13.61 -6.92 6.70
CA GLY A 33 13.19 -5.61 7.21
C GLY A 33 13.82 -5.24 8.55
N LEU A 34 13.43 -4.09 9.10
CA LEU A 34 13.97 -3.59 10.37
C LEU A 34 13.21 -4.12 11.60
N GLY A 35 12.02 -4.69 11.41
CA GLY A 35 11.18 -5.25 12.48
C GLY A 35 10.74 -4.22 13.52
N GLN A 36 10.58 -2.96 13.12
CA GLN A 36 10.15 -1.87 14.00
C GLN A 36 8.62 -1.84 14.11
N ASP A 37 8.13 -1.13 15.13
CA ASP A 37 6.70 -1.02 15.41
C ASP A 37 6.07 0.26 14.83
N HIS A 38 4.79 0.44 15.12
CA HIS A 38 4.03 1.63 14.71
C HIS A 38 4.47 2.90 15.44
N VAL A 39 5.10 2.80 16.63
CA VAL A 39 5.63 3.97 17.35
C VAL A 39 6.84 4.52 16.60
N CYS A 40 7.77 3.65 16.21
CA CYS A 40 8.91 4.03 15.38
C CYS A 40 8.45 4.60 14.03
N SER A 41 7.46 3.96 13.38
CA SER A 41 6.85 4.47 12.15
C SER A 41 6.32 5.89 12.32
N ALA A 42 5.57 6.15 13.40
CA ALA A 42 5.01 7.47 13.68
C ALA A 42 6.12 8.53 13.89
N MET A 43 7.18 8.21 14.62
CA MET A 43 8.32 9.11 14.82
C MET A 43 9.03 9.47 13.52
N ILE A 44 9.23 8.50 12.62
CA ILE A 44 9.84 8.74 11.31
C ILE A 44 8.93 9.62 10.44
N ILE A 45 7.64 9.28 10.35
CA ILE A 45 6.65 10.06 9.59
C ILE A 45 6.57 11.49 10.11
N GLU A 46 6.53 11.67 11.42
CA GLU A 46 6.55 12.97 12.07
C GLU A 46 7.80 13.77 11.72
N THR A 47 8.98 13.13 11.79
CA THR A 47 10.26 13.75 11.45
C THR A 47 10.29 14.21 9.99
N LEU A 48 9.83 13.37 9.06
CA LEU A 48 9.72 13.70 7.64
C LEU A 48 8.74 14.86 7.40
N ALA A 49 7.61 14.87 8.12
CA ALA A 49 6.59 15.91 7.97
C ALA A 49 7.05 17.25 8.55
N ARG A 50 7.71 17.27 9.72
CA ARG A 50 8.15 18.50 10.38
C ARG A 50 9.41 19.10 9.74
N TYR A 51 10.39 18.26 9.41
CA TYR A 51 11.73 18.71 9.04
C TYR A 51 12.11 18.43 7.59
N GLY A 52 11.33 17.59 6.89
CA GLY A 52 11.57 17.22 5.50
C GLY A 52 10.47 17.72 4.56
N CYS A 53 9.80 16.78 3.89
CA CYS A 53 8.72 17.05 2.97
C CYS A 53 7.41 16.38 3.46
N PRO A 54 6.37 17.16 3.82
CA PRO A 54 5.07 16.63 4.21
C PRO A 54 4.43 15.69 3.17
N SER A 55 4.57 15.99 1.87
CA SER A 55 4.07 15.11 0.80
C SER A 55 4.79 13.76 0.78
N THR A 56 6.10 13.74 1.02
CA THR A 56 6.87 12.49 1.16
C THR A 56 6.40 11.71 2.39
N ALA A 57 6.19 12.40 3.52
CA ALA A 57 5.70 11.78 4.75
C ALA A 57 4.32 11.12 4.54
N MET A 58 3.39 11.76 3.82
CA MET A 58 2.09 11.18 3.50
C MET A 58 2.21 9.95 2.57
N VAL A 59 3.03 10.04 1.52
CA VAL A 59 3.30 8.89 0.63
C VAL A 59 3.87 7.71 1.40
N TYR A 60 4.85 7.97 2.27
CA TYR A 60 5.46 6.94 3.11
C TYR A 60 4.48 6.37 4.14
N THR A 61 3.58 7.19 4.70
CA THR A 61 2.51 6.71 5.59
C THR A 61 1.62 5.68 4.87
N MET A 62 1.22 5.96 3.64
CA MET A 62 0.40 5.02 2.85
C MET A 62 1.17 3.76 2.47
N HIS A 63 2.48 3.88 2.22
CA HIS A 63 3.36 2.73 1.99
C HIS A 63 3.43 1.80 3.20
N ILE A 64 3.63 2.35 4.42
CA ILE A 64 3.62 1.57 5.66
C ILE A 64 2.25 0.93 5.89
N GLY A 65 1.16 1.65 5.57
CA GLY A 65 -0.19 1.10 5.56
C GLY A 65 -0.31 -0.12 4.63
N ALA A 66 0.14 0.01 3.39
CA ALA A 66 0.13 -1.08 2.41
C ALA A 66 0.98 -2.28 2.86
N CYS A 67 2.15 -2.05 3.47
CA CYS A 67 2.97 -3.13 4.02
C CYS A 67 2.23 -3.85 5.15
N SER A 68 1.54 -3.10 6.01
CA SER A 68 0.77 -3.67 7.13
C SER A 68 -0.36 -4.60 6.65
N THR A 69 -0.99 -4.32 5.51
CA THR A 69 -2.04 -5.20 4.97
C THR A 69 -1.47 -6.54 4.47
N LEU A 70 -0.28 -6.52 3.88
CA LEU A 70 0.43 -7.74 3.47
C LEU A 70 0.92 -8.54 4.69
N LEU A 71 1.44 -7.85 5.71
CA LEU A 71 1.89 -8.45 6.97
C LEU A 71 0.75 -9.12 7.76
N PHE A 72 -0.51 -8.82 7.48
CA PHE A 72 -1.63 -9.54 8.08
C PHE A 72 -1.72 -11.01 7.63
N ARG A 73 -1.23 -11.36 6.43
CA ARG A 73 -1.38 -12.71 5.82
C ARG A 73 -0.10 -13.33 5.27
N TYR A 74 1.07 -12.73 5.49
CA TYR A 74 2.32 -13.17 4.85
C TYR A 74 2.82 -14.57 5.24
N HIS A 75 2.46 -15.10 6.42
CA HIS A 75 3.06 -16.31 7.00
C HIS A 75 3.10 -17.53 6.06
N ASN A 76 2.06 -17.75 5.26
CA ASN A 76 1.95 -18.86 4.31
C ASN A 76 1.79 -18.41 2.86
N HIS A 77 2.29 -17.22 2.50
CA HIS A 77 2.10 -16.65 1.18
C HIS A 77 3.44 -16.32 0.50
N PRO A 78 4.07 -17.26 -0.23
CA PRO A 78 5.42 -17.09 -0.79
C PRO A 78 5.59 -15.83 -1.64
N ARG A 79 4.59 -15.50 -2.48
CA ARG A 79 4.61 -14.28 -3.32
C ARG A 79 4.59 -12.97 -2.51
N VAL A 80 3.90 -12.95 -1.38
CA VAL A 80 3.88 -11.78 -0.49
C VAL A 80 5.22 -11.68 0.23
N GLN A 81 5.77 -12.79 0.71
CA GLN A 81 7.09 -12.79 1.33
C GLN A 81 8.19 -12.36 0.36
N ASP A 82 8.14 -12.77 -0.90
CA ASP A 82 9.07 -12.32 -1.95
C ASP A 82 9.02 -10.79 -2.10
N LEU A 83 7.82 -10.22 -2.24
CA LEU A 83 7.65 -8.77 -2.32
C LEU A 83 8.22 -8.05 -1.08
N LEU A 84 7.89 -8.52 0.12
CA LEU A 84 8.35 -7.92 1.37
C LEU A 84 9.89 -7.95 1.49
N ARG A 85 10.55 -9.01 1.02
CA ARG A 85 12.03 -9.11 0.98
C ARG A 85 12.70 -8.14 0.02
N ARG A 86 11.95 -7.60 -0.93
CA ARG A 86 12.47 -6.80 -2.05
C ARG A 86 12.23 -5.30 -1.88
N LEU A 87 11.44 -4.87 -0.89
CA LEU A 87 11.01 -3.48 -0.74
C LEU A 87 12.16 -2.47 -0.82
N ASP A 88 13.18 -2.62 0.04
CA ASP A 88 14.30 -1.69 0.08
C ASP A 88 15.27 -1.89 -1.11
N LYS A 89 15.66 -3.15 -1.37
CA LYS A 89 16.62 -3.49 -2.43
C LYS A 89 16.17 -3.02 -3.82
N ASP A 90 14.90 -3.24 -4.13
CA ASP A 90 14.30 -2.93 -5.43
C ASP A 90 13.56 -1.57 -5.39
N LYS A 91 13.58 -0.85 -4.26
CA LYS A 91 12.96 0.47 -4.06
C LYS A 91 11.45 0.50 -4.35
N LEU A 92 10.76 -0.57 -3.96
CA LEU A 92 9.35 -0.81 -4.28
C LEU A 92 8.41 -0.10 -3.32
N VAL A 93 7.67 0.88 -3.84
CA VAL A 93 6.71 1.69 -3.08
C VAL A 93 5.30 1.17 -3.34
N GLY A 94 4.68 0.60 -2.30
CA GLY A 94 3.27 0.22 -2.29
C GLY A 94 2.28 1.32 -1.94
N THR A 95 1.01 1.10 -2.28
CA THR A 95 -0.12 1.92 -1.81
C THR A 95 -1.43 1.13 -1.64
N LEU A 96 -2.42 1.79 -1.03
CA LEU A 96 -3.76 1.30 -0.76
C LEU A 96 -4.77 1.93 -1.73
N SER A 97 -5.58 1.12 -2.41
CA SER A 97 -6.72 1.58 -3.21
C SER A 97 -8.01 1.03 -2.64
N TYR A 98 -8.51 1.67 -1.58
CA TYR A 98 -9.65 1.21 -0.79
C TYR A 98 -10.88 2.11 -0.99
N SER A 99 -10.67 3.42 -0.98
CA SER A 99 -11.75 4.41 -1.14
C SER A 99 -12.56 4.18 -2.42
N ASP A 100 -13.84 4.55 -2.38
CA ASP A 100 -14.77 4.40 -3.50
C ASP A 100 -15.33 5.77 -3.88
N PRO A 101 -15.53 6.09 -5.17
CA PRO A 101 -16.14 7.36 -5.56
C PRO A 101 -17.55 7.58 -5.04
N ALA A 102 -18.32 6.51 -4.82
CA ALA A 102 -19.69 6.63 -4.32
C ALA A 102 -19.76 6.82 -2.80
N THR A 103 -18.77 6.33 -2.06
CA THR A 103 -18.83 6.26 -0.57
C THR A 103 -17.65 6.94 0.14
N GLY A 104 -16.66 7.40 -0.62
CA GLY A 104 -15.50 8.14 -0.16
C GLY A 104 -14.63 7.31 0.79
N GLY A 105 -14.45 7.82 2.01
CA GLY A 105 -13.69 7.17 3.08
C GLY A 105 -14.41 6.01 3.78
N HIS A 106 -15.69 5.77 3.48
CA HIS A 106 -16.42 4.59 3.98
C HIS A 106 -16.03 3.36 3.17
N PHE A 107 -14.73 3.01 3.19
CA PHE A 107 -14.16 1.95 2.38
C PHE A 107 -14.73 0.56 2.70
N TRP A 108 -15.36 0.39 3.86
CA TRP A 108 -16.15 -0.80 4.20
C TRP A 108 -17.40 -0.99 3.33
N PHE A 109 -17.75 -0.02 2.47
CA PHE A 109 -18.86 -0.06 1.54
C PHE A 109 -18.40 0.28 0.11
N PRO A 110 -17.65 -0.60 -0.59
CA PRO A 110 -17.07 -0.34 -1.91
C PRO A 110 -18.09 -0.56 -3.05
N LEU A 111 -19.12 0.29 -3.11
CA LEU A 111 -20.28 0.16 -4.00
C LEU A 111 -19.94 0.09 -5.50
N SER A 112 -18.89 0.78 -5.93
CA SER A 112 -18.51 0.87 -7.34
C SER A 112 -17.60 -0.29 -7.78
N SER A 113 -17.10 -1.08 -6.83
CA SER A 113 -16.09 -2.11 -7.09
C SER A 113 -16.72 -3.47 -7.35
N LYS A 114 -16.16 -4.24 -8.29
CA LYS A 114 -16.63 -5.59 -8.62
C LYS A 114 -15.45 -6.55 -8.76
N VAL A 115 -15.70 -7.81 -8.46
CA VAL A 115 -14.74 -8.90 -8.69
C VAL A 115 -15.48 -10.10 -9.28
N LYS A 116 -14.79 -10.83 -10.16
CA LYS A 116 -15.29 -12.08 -10.73
C LYS A 116 -14.16 -13.09 -10.81
N VAL A 117 -14.39 -14.31 -10.33
CA VAL A 117 -13.50 -15.45 -10.59
C VAL A 117 -13.80 -15.97 -12.00
N LEU A 118 -12.76 -16.02 -12.85
CA LEU A 118 -12.86 -16.52 -14.21
C LEU A 118 -12.44 -17.99 -14.31
N SER A 119 -11.44 -18.38 -13.52
CA SER A 119 -10.95 -19.75 -13.34
C SER A 119 -10.22 -19.87 -11.99
N GLU A 120 -9.69 -21.04 -11.66
CA GLU A 120 -8.95 -21.27 -10.41
C GLU A 120 -7.78 -20.29 -10.21
N ASP A 121 -7.12 -19.87 -11.30
CA ASP A 121 -5.95 -18.98 -11.26
C ASP A 121 -6.21 -17.58 -11.82
N GLN A 122 -7.46 -17.25 -12.20
CA GLN A 122 -7.78 -15.98 -12.84
C GLN A 122 -8.95 -15.28 -12.17
N ILE A 123 -8.70 -14.03 -11.78
CA ILE A 123 -9.70 -13.12 -11.21
C ILE A 123 -9.71 -11.84 -12.05
N GLN A 124 -10.91 -11.37 -12.40
CA GLN A 124 -11.12 -10.05 -12.96
C GLN A 124 -11.54 -9.09 -11.86
N LEU A 125 -10.78 -8.00 -11.72
CA LEU A 125 -11.03 -6.93 -10.77
C LEU A 125 -11.46 -5.66 -11.50
N LEU A 126 -12.55 -5.04 -11.03
CA LEU A 126 -12.95 -3.70 -11.41
C LEU A 126 -12.95 -2.83 -10.16
N LYS A 127 -11.98 -1.94 -10.05
CA LYS A 127 -11.86 -0.99 -8.92
C LYS A 127 -11.90 0.44 -9.42
N TYR A 128 -12.84 1.22 -8.89
CA TYR A 128 -12.79 2.67 -8.94
C TYR A 128 -12.33 3.18 -7.58
N GLY A 129 -11.15 3.83 -7.55
CA GLY A 129 -10.61 4.49 -6.38
C GLY A 129 -10.91 5.98 -6.43
N SER A 130 -11.32 6.60 -5.32
CA SER A 130 -11.62 8.03 -5.32
C SER A 130 -10.41 8.93 -5.11
N TRP A 131 -9.42 8.52 -4.30
CA TRP A 131 -8.18 9.27 -4.06
C TRP A 131 -7.10 8.33 -3.49
N ALA A 132 -6.49 7.50 -4.34
CA ALA A 132 -5.40 6.64 -3.92
C ALA A 132 -4.07 7.39 -4.01
N THR A 133 -3.46 7.71 -2.87
CA THR A 133 -2.11 8.29 -2.81
C THR A 133 -1.14 7.42 -3.60
N SER A 134 -0.21 8.02 -4.34
CA SER A 134 0.74 7.30 -5.20
C SER A 134 0.11 6.50 -6.35
N ALA A 135 -1.19 6.66 -6.65
CA ALA A 135 -1.77 6.08 -7.86
C ALA A 135 -1.03 6.56 -9.12
N GLY A 136 -0.74 5.64 -10.04
CA GLY A 136 0.08 5.89 -11.22
C GLY A 136 1.60 5.89 -10.97
N HIS A 137 2.04 5.97 -9.71
CA HIS A 137 3.46 5.95 -9.33
C HIS A 137 3.86 4.74 -8.50
N ALA A 138 2.96 4.12 -7.75
CA ALA A 138 3.27 2.99 -6.87
C ALA A 138 3.58 1.71 -7.66
N ASP A 139 4.60 0.99 -7.22
CA ASP A 139 5.08 -0.23 -7.87
C ASP A 139 4.15 -1.43 -7.61
N TRP A 140 3.35 -1.35 -6.55
CA TRP A 140 2.32 -2.33 -6.21
C TRP A 140 1.16 -1.70 -5.43
N TYR A 141 0.01 -2.36 -5.52
CA TYR A 141 -1.25 -1.94 -4.93
C TYR A 141 -1.84 -3.06 -4.10
N THR A 142 -2.30 -2.71 -2.91
CA THR A 142 -3.30 -3.49 -2.20
C THR A 142 -4.67 -2.89 -2.49
N ILE A 143 -5.47 -3.63 -3.23
CA ILE A 143 -6.80 -3.21 -3.71
C ILE A 143 -7.86 -3.93 -2.90
N GLN A 144 -8.83 -3.17 -2.36
CA GLN A 144 -9.99 -3.75 -1.70
C GLN A 144 -11.20 -3.70 -2.63
N THR A 145 -11.93 -4.81 -2.68
CA THR A 145 -13.26 -4.90 -3.30
C THR A 145 -14.18 -5.73 -2.40
N VAL A 146 -15.45 -5.86 -2.79
CA VAL A 146 -16.29 -6.97 -2.32
C VAL A 146 -15.60 -8.32 -2.62
N SER A 147 -15.96 -9.39 -1.92
CA SER A 147 -15.41 -10.73 -2.18
C SER A 147 -15.98 -11.37 -3.45
N PRO A 148 -15.29 -12.35 -4.08
CA PRO A 148 -15.80 -13.06 -5.26
C PRO A 148 -17.16 -13.74 -5.10
N ASN A 149 -17.50 -14.11 -3.87
CA ASN A 149 -18.76 -14.73 -3.49
C ASN A 149 -19.75 -13.73 -2.84
N PHE A 150 -19.62 -12.43 -3.17
CA PHE A 150 -20.46 -11.38 -2.61
C PHE A 150 -21.95 -11.64 -2.87
N ASP A 151 -22.72 -11.68 -1.79
CA ASP A 151 -24.16 -11.98 -1.75
C ASP A 151 -24.99 -10.78 -1.26
N GLY A 152 -24.36 -9.62 -1.09
CA GLY A 152 -24.97 -8.42 -0.50
C GLY A 152 -24.37 -8.03 0.85
N ASP A 153 -23.59 -8.90 1.50
CA ASP A 153 -22.93 -8.59 2.77
C ASP A 153 -21.59 -7.87 2.58
N PHE A 154 -21.58 -6.57 2.89
CA PHE A 154 -20.40 -5.72 2.81
C PHE A 154 -19.37 -5.96 3.92
N SER A 155 -19.65 -6.84 4.89
CA SER A 155 -18.64 -7.34 5.82
C SER A 155 -17.65 -8.32 5.15
N ASN A 156 -18.06 -8.94 4.03
CA ASN A 156 -17.25 -9.89 3.28
C ASN A 156 -16.47 -9.18 2.16
N LEU A 157 -15.30 -8.65 2.53
CA LEU A 157 -14.39 -7.95 1.63
C LEU A 157 -13.13 -8.77 1.36
N SER A 158 -12.58 -8.58 0.17
CA SER A 158 -11.32 -9.20 -0.23
C SER A 158 -10.28 -8.13 -0.58
N CYS A 159 -9.03 -8.40 -0.23
CA CYS A 159 -7.88 -7.58 -0.61
C CYS A 159 -7.01 -8.34 -1.61
N PHE A 160 -6.62 -7.66 -2.68
CA PHE A 160 -5.84 -8.21 -3.78
C PHE A 160 -4.51 -7.47 -3.89
N LEU A 161 -3.42 -8.22 -4.04
CA LEU A 161 -2.12 -7.68 -4.39
C LEU A 161 -2.01 -7.59 -5.92
N VAL A 162 -1.81 -6.38 -6.43
CA VAL A 162 -1.68 -6.09 -7.86
C VAL A 162 -0.36 -5.34 -8.09
N TYR A 163 0.34 -5.66 -9.18
CA TYR A 163 1.56 -4.97 -9.59
C TYR A 163 1.24 -4.01 -10.74
N GLN A 164 1.98 -2.91 -10.84
CA GLN A 164 1.96 -2.05 -12.03
C GLN A 164 2.75 -2.68 -13.19
#